data_AF-A0A6P1DB39-F1
#
_entry.id   AF-A0A6P1DB39-F1
#
_cell.length_a   1.000
_cell.length_b   1.000
_cell.length_c   1.000
_cell.angle_alpha   90.00
_cell.angle_beta   90.00
_cell.angle_gamma   90.00
#
_symmetry.space_group_name_H-M   'P 1'
#
loop_
_entity.id
_entity.type
_entity.pdbx_description
1 polymer ?
#
loop_
_entity_poly.entity_id
_entity_poly.type
_entity_poly.pdbx_seq_one_letter_code
_entity_poly.pdbx_strand_id
1 'polypeptide(L)'
;MTELSPILKQATPVTVDHGAGCYLYDTDGRRYLDFTAGIGVTSTGHCHPHVVAAAQAQVSRLIHGQYTTVMHRPLLELTERLGTVLPAGLDSLFFANSGSEAVEAALRLARQATGRPNVIVFHGGF
;
A
#
# COMPACT_ATOMS: atom_id res chain seq x y z
N MET A 1 -8.70 13.15 -28.72
CA MET A 1 -8.66 11.96 -27.86
C MET A 1 -7.87 12.31 -26.63
N THR A 2 -8.28 11.84 -25.45
CA THR A 2 -7.48 11.93 -24.23
C THR A 2 -6.37 10.87 -24.29
N GLU A 3 -5.15 11.25 -23.92
CA GLU A 3 -3.98 10.37 -23.91
C GLU A 3 -3.31 10.39 -22.54
N LEU A 4 -2.59 9.31 -22.20
CA LEU A 4 -1.76 9.28 -21.01
C LEU A 4 -0.62 10.30 -21.13
N SER A 5 -0.18 10.85 -20.00
CA SER A 5 0.99 11.74 -19.98
C SER A 5 2.20 11.05 -20.61
N PRO A 6 2.87 11.66 -21.60
CA PRO A 6 4.01 11.04 -22.28
C PRO A 6 5.26 10.90 -21.37
N ILE A 7 5.22 11.51 -20.18
CA ILE A 7 6.29 11.43 -19.18
C ILE A 7 6.22 10.11 -18.41
N LEU A 8 5.02 9.55 -18.21
CA LEU A 8 4.84 8.28 -17.50
C LEU A 8 4.99 7.12 -18.49
N LYS A 9 6.23 6.66 -18.65
CA LYS A 9 6.56 5.58 -19.58
C LYS A 9 6.25 4.20 -18.97
N GLN A 10 5.53 3.39 -19.73
CA GLN A 10 5.33 1.98 -19.40
C GLN A 10 6.65 1.22 -19.61
N ALA A 11 7.00 0.36 -18.65
CA ALA A 11 8.20 -0.48 -18.75
C ALA A 11 8.03 -1.64 -19.74
N THR A 12 6.78 -2.02 -20.03
CA THR A 12 6.44 -3.12 -20.94
C THR A 12 5.24 -2.73 -21.81
N PRO A 13 5.06 -3.33 -23.00
CA PRO A 13 3.87 -3.13 -23.82
C PRO A 13 2.69 -4.04 -23.40
N VAL A 14 2.81 -4.78 -22.29
CA VAL A 14 1.83 -5.79 -21.89
C VAL A 14 0.56 -5.12 -21.38
N THR A 15 -0.58 -5.46 -21.99
CA THR A 15 -1.90 -5.05 -21.51
C THR A 15 -2.51 -6.19 -20.70
N VAL A 16 -2.54 -6.04 -19.38
CA VAL A 16 -3.01 -7.07 -18.44
C VAL A 16 -4.54 -7.12 -18.42
N ASP A 17 -5.09 -8.33 -18.48
CA ASP A 17 -6.51 -8.62 -18.22
C ASP A 17 -6.74 -9.00 -16.74
N HIS A 18 -6.01 -10.00 -16.23
CA HIS A 18 -6.11 -10.41 -14.82
C HIS A 18 -4.78 -10.97 -14.28
N GLY A 19 -4.71 -11.15 -12.96
CA GLY A 19 -3.59 -11.78 -12.28
C GLY A 19 -4.04 -12.85 -11.30
N ALA A 20 -3.23 -13.89 -11.13
CA ALA A 20 -3.46 -14.95 -10.14
C ALA A 20 -2.13 -15.50 -9.63
N GLY A 21 -1.95 -15.50 -8.30
CA GLY A 21 -0.70 -15.94 -7.69
C GLY A 21 0.47 -15.08 -8.15
N CYS A 22 1.54 -15.68 -8.66
CA CYS A 22 2.71 -14.96 -9.20
C CYS A 22 2.59 -14.64 -10.71
N TYR A 23 1.42 -14.81 -11.32
CA TYR A 23 1.23 -14.63 -12.76
C TYR A 23 0.29 -13.49 -13.10
N LEU A 24 0.60 -12.82 -14.21
CA LEU A 24 -0.28 -11.91 -14.95
C LEU A 24 -0.68 -12.57 -16.27
N TYR A 25 -1.88 -12.28 -16.75
CA TYR A 25 -2.42 -12.75 -18.01
C TYR A 25 -2.78 -11.53 -18.84
N ASP A 26 -2.27 -11.46 -20.07
CA ASP A 26 -2.63 -10.37 -20.99
C ASP A 26 -3.98 -10.63 -21.66
N THR A 27 -4.44 -9.65 -22.43
CA THR A 27 -5.71 -9.71 -23.17
C THR A 27 -5.78 -10.78 -24.24
N ASP A 28 -4.63 -11.33 -24.67
CA ASP A 28 -4.53 -12.44 -25.61
C ASP A 28 -4.42 -13.80 -24.88
N GLY A 29 -4.48 -13.81 -23.55
CA GLY A 29 -4.39 -14.99 -22.69
C GLY A 29 -2.97 -15.48 -22.43
N ARG A 30 -1.94 -14.75 -22.85
CA ARG A 30 -0.55 -15.10 -22.58
C ARG A 30 -0.21 -14.83 -21.12
N ARG A 31 0.47 -15.81 -20.51
CA ARG A 31 0.87 -15.77 -19.11
C ARG A 31 2.29 -15.23 -18.92
N TYR A 32 2.46 -14.32 -17.96
CA TYR A 32 3.71 -13.69 -17.57
C TYR A 32 3.99 -13.95 -16.09
N LEU A 33 5.20 -14.43 -15.78
CA LEU A 33 5.66 -14.54 -14.41
C LEU A 33 6.07 -13.15 -13.90
N ASP A 34 5.45 -12.68 -12.82
CA ASP A 34 5.69 -11.35 -12.27
C ASP A 34 6.88 -11.36 -11.29
N PHE A 35 8.00 -10.78 -11.73
CA PHE A 35 9.21 -10.58 -10.91
C PHE A 35 9.27 -9.22 -10.22
N THR A 36 8.22 -8.41 -10.35
CA THR A 36 8.13 -7.07 -9.74
C THR A 36 7.24 -7.03 -8.52
N ALA A 37 6.32 -8.00 -8.40
CA ALA A 37 5.21 -7.99 -7.44
C ALA A 37 4.44 -6.66 -7.46
N GLY A 38 4.30 -6.02 -8.62
CA GLY A 38 3.69 -4.70 -8.75
C GLY A 38 4.45 -3.63 -7.97
N ILE A 39 5.78 -3.58 -8.10
CA ILE A 39 6.66 -2.69 -7.32
C ILE A 39 6.55 -3.01 -5.82
N GLY A 40 6.66 -4.30 -5.47
CA GLY A 40 6.68 -4.78 -4.09
C GLY A 40 5.33 -4.76 -3.35
N VAL A 41 4.21 -4.50 -4.03
CA VAL A 41 2.88 -4.39 -3.42
C VAL A 41 2.21 -5.75 -3.22
N THR A 42 2.24 -6.61 -4.23
CA THR A 42 1.46 -7.86 -4.29
C THR A 42 2.22 -9.04 -3.69
N SER A 43 2.74 -8.88 -2.47
CA SER A 43 3.56 -9.90 -1.78
C SER A 43 2.83 -11.21 -1.51
N THR A 44 1.50 -11.19 -1.39
CA THR A 44 0.64 -12.39 -1.27
C THR A 44 0.24 -12.99 -2.62
N GLY A 45 0.73 -12.43 -3.73
CA GLY A 45 0.29 -12.72 -5.09
C GLY A 45 -0.95 -11.94 -5.52
N HIS A 46 -1.15 -11.87 -6.83
CA HIS A 46 -2.30 -11.24 -7.48
C HIS A 46 -3.60 -11.96 -7.08
N CYS A 47 -4.62 -11.16 -6.76
CA CYS A 47 -5.98 -11.63 -6.44
C CYS A 47 -6.03 -12.76 -5.40
N HIS A 48 -5.21 -12.69 -4.34
CA HIS A 48 -5.18 -13.71 -3.29
C HIS A 48 -6.60 -13.94 -2.70
N PRO A 49 -7.12 -15.20 -2.67
CA PRO A 49 -8.53 -15.47 -2.37
C PRO A 49 -9.03 -14.89 -1.05
N HIS A 50 -8.20 -14.95 0.01
CA HIS A 50 -8.54 -14.39 1.31
C HIS A 50 -8.64 -12.86 1.31
N VAL A 51 -7.80 -12.18 0.52
CA VAL A 51 -7.79 -10.71 0.42
C VAL A 51 -9.01 -10.24 -0.36
N VAL A 52 -9.30 -10.89 -1.49
CA VAL A 52 -10.47 -10.59 -2.33
C VAL A 52 -11.77 -10.76 -1.52
N ALA A 53 -11.94 -11.89 -0.84
CA ALA A 53 -13.13 -12.14 -0.03
C ALA A 53 -13.31 -11.12 1.11
N ALA A 54 -12.23 -10.79 1.83
CA ALA A 54 -12.27 -9.80 2.90
C ALA A 54 -12.62 -8.40 2.38
N ALA A 55 -12.02 -8.00 1.26
CA ALA A 55 -12.31 -6.73 0.61
C ALA A 55 -13.79 -6.67 0.22
N GLN A 56 -14.29 -7.64 -0.56
CA GLN A 56 -15.70 -7.72 -1.01
C GLN A 56 -16.69 -7.63 0.16
N ALA A 57 -16.44 -8.37 1.24
CA ALA A 57 -17.27 -8.31 2.43
C ALA A 57 -17.29 -6.91 3.07
N GLN A 58 -16.14 -6.24 3.14
CA GLN A 58 -16.04 -4.90 3.73
C GLN A 58 -16.70 -3.82 2.86
N VAL A 59 -16.46 -3.79 1.54
CA VAL A 59 -17.05 -2.77 0.64
C VAL A 59 -18.57 -2.85 0.61
N SER A 60 -19.16 -4.04 0.83
CA SER A 60 -20.62 -4.21 0.95
C SER A 60 -21.22 -3.57 2.21
N ARG A 61 -20.39 -3.25 3.22
CA ARG A 61 -20.81 -2.74 4.53
C ARG A 61 -20.42 -1.27 4.73
N LEU A 62 -19.18 -0.93 4.43
CA LEU A 62 -18.64 0.42 4.59
C LEU A 62 -17.41 0.60 3.70
N ILE A 63 -17.49 1.53 2.75
CA ILE A 63 -16.38 1.90 1.86
C ILE A 63 -15.42 2.86 2.58
N HIS A 64 -15.94 3.86 3.27
CA HIS A 64 -15.14 4.88 3.93
C HIS A 64 -15.81 5.38 5.21
N GLY A 65 -15.08 5.32 6.32
CA GLY A 65 -15.38 6.03 7.56
C GLY A 65 -14.09 6.66 8.05
N GLN A 66 -14.00 7.98 7.99
CA GLN A 66 -12.79 8.71 8.37
C GLN A 66 -12.50 8.45 9.85
N TYR A 67 -11.35 7.83 10.17
CA TYR A 67 -11.14 7.23 11.49
C TYR A 67 -11.02 8.23 12.65
N THR A 68 -10.74 9.51 12.37
CA THR A 68 -10.77 10.55 13.41
C THR A 68 -12.20 11.07 13.65
N THR A 69 -13.18 10.63 12.86
CA THR A 69 -14.61 10.97 13.01
C THR A 69 -15.40 9.77 13.52
N VAL A 70 -15.19 8.58 12.94
CA VAL A 70 -15.89 7.35 13.32
C VAL A 70 -14.93 6.17 13.41
N MET A 71 -14.97 5.43 14.52
CA MET A 71 -14.17 4.22 14.69
C MET A 71 -14.86 3.02 14.05
N HIS A 72 -14.08 2.14 13.43
CA HIS A 72 -14.57 0.91 12.83
C HIS A 72 -13.71 -0.29 13.24
N ARG A 73 -14.36 -1.44 13.43
CA ARG A 73 -13.73 -2.66 13.95
C ARG A 73 -12.48 -3.12 13.17
N PRO A 74 -12.45 -3.09 11.82
CA PRO A 74 -11.24 -3.49 11.08
C PRO A 74 -9.99 -2.66 11.42
N LEU A 75 -10.14 -1.38 11.76
CA LEU A 75 -9.01 -0.53 12.17
C LEU A 75 -8.43 -1.02 13.50
N LEU A 76 -9.31 -1.24 14.49
CA LEU A 76 -8.93 -1.68 15.83
C LEU A 76 -8.24 -3.06 15.80
N GLU A 77 -8.81 -4.00 15.04
CA GLU A 77 -8.23 -5.33 14.84
C GLU A 77 -6.85 -5.25 14.15
N LEU A 78 -6.69 -4.36 13.17
CA LEU A 78 -5.40 -4.16 12.51
C LEU A 78 -4.37 -3.55 13.47
N THR A 79 -4.76 -2.55 14.28
CA THR A 79 -3.90 -1.94 15.30
C THR A 79 -3.41 -2.99 16.31
N GLU A 80 -4.31 -3.82 16.84
CA GLU A 80 -3.96 -4.89 17.78
C GLU A 80 -3.00 -5.91 17.15
N ARG A 81 -3.32 -6.38 15.94
CA ARG A 81 -2.48 -7.37 15.24
C ARG A 81 -1.10 -6.82 14.91
N LEU A 82 -1.00 -5.57 14.47
CA LEU A 82 0.30 -4.94 14.22
C LEU A 82 1.14 -4.87 15.49
N GLY A 83 0.53 -4.56 16.64
CA GLY A 83 1.21 -4.57 17.94
C GLY A 83 1.94 -5.89 18.28
N THR A 84 1.50 -7.02 17.73
CA THR A 84 2.15 -8.33 17.97
C THR A 84 3.42 -8.58 17.17
N VAL A 85 3.68 -7.78 16.11
CA VAL A 85 4.81 -7.98 15.20
C VAL A 85 5.78 -6.79 15.13
N LEU A 86 5.44 -5.67 15.79
CA LEU A 86 6.29 -4.49 15.84
C LEU A 86 7.54 -4.72 16.71
N PRO A 87 8.67 -4.08 16.38
CA PRO A 87 9.83 -3.99 17.27
C PRO A 87 9.48 -3.46 18.67
N ALA A 88 10.23 -3.90 19.68
CA ALA A 88 10.08 -3.42 21.04
C ALA A 88 10.22 -1.89 21.12
N GLY A 89 9.31 -1.24 21.85
CA GLY A 89 9.27 0.22 22.01
C GLY A 89 8.44 0.97 20.96
N LEU A 90 7.87 0.28 19.97
CA LEU A 90 6.86 0.86 19.06
C LEU A 90 5.45 0.44 19.50
N ASP A 91 4.72 1.37 20.10
CA ASP A 91 3.42 1.12 20.76
C ASP A 91 2.26 1.98 20.21
N SER A 92 2.54 2.83 19.22
CA SER A 92 1.56 3.74 18.60
C SER A 92 1.63 3.69 17.09
N LEU A 93 0.46 3.77 16.44
CA LEU A 93 0.29 3.61 15.00
C LEU A 93 -0.47 4.78 14.40
N PHE A 94 0.02 5.24 13.24
CA PHE A 94 -0.65 6.20 12.38
C PHE A 94 -0.85 5.56 11.01
N PHE A 95 -2.08 5.64 10.48
CA PHE A 95 -2.42 5.05 9.18
C PHE A 95 -2.42 6.11 8.07
N ALA A 96 -1.76 5.78 6.97
CA ALA A 96 -1.67 6.57 5.74
C ALA A 96 -1.96 5.68 4.52
N ASN A 97 -2.23 6.28 3.36
CA ASN A 97 -2.57 5.55 2.14
C ASN A 97 -1.34 5.22 1.30
N SER A 98 -0.27 6.00 1.41
CA SER A 98 0.94 5.84 0.61
C SER A 98 2.22 5.91 1.45
N GLY A 99 3.31 5.38 0.89
CA GLY A 99 4.64 5.50 1.50
C GLY A 99 5.08 6.95 1.66
N SER A 100 4.78 7.82 0.70
CA SER A 100 5.12 9.25 0.78
C SER A 100 4.38 9.96 1.92
N GLU A 101 3.08 9.70 2.10
CA GLU A 101 2.30 10.24 3.23
C GLU A 101 2.87 9.73 4.57
N ALA A 102 3.24 8.45 4.65
CA ALA A 102 3.85 7.88 5.85
C ALA A 102 5.20 8.54 6.18
N VAL A 103 6.05 8.78 5.18
CA VAL A 103 7.33 9.49 5.35
C VAL A 103 7.09 10.94 5.78
N GLU A 104 6.15 11.66 5.16
CA GLU A 104 5.84 13.03 5.55
C GLU A 104 5.34 13.11 7.01
N ALA A 105 4.43 12.21 7.39
CA ALA A 105 3.93 12.13 8.76
C ALA A 105 5.05 11.84 9.77
N ALA A 106 5.96 10.91 9.46
CA ALA A 106 7.11 10.59 10.31
C ALA A 106 8.05 11.81 10.48
N LEU A 107 8.33 12.54 9.40
CA LEU A 107 9.16 13.75 9.46
C LEU A 107 8.50 14.86 10.29
N ARG A 108 7.18 15.04 10.14
CA ARG A 108 6.40 16.00 10.94
C ARG A 108 6.44 15.64 12.42
N LEU A 109 6.22 14.36 12.76
CA LEU A 109 6.29 13.87 14.13
C LEU A 109 7.69 14.09 14.73
N ALA A 110 8.75 13.72 14.02
CA ALA A 110 10.12 13.88 14.48
C ALA A 110 10.49 15.35 14.74
N ARG A 111 10.08 16.26 13.85
CA ARG A 111 10.28 17.71 14.02
C ARG A 111 9.52 18.24 15.23
N GLN A 112 8.26 17.84 15.38
CA GLN A 112 7.44 18.27 16.51
C GLN A 112 7.99 17.77 17.86
N ALA A 113 8.43 16.51 17.91
CA ALA A 113 8.96 15.90 19.13
C ALA A 113 10.33 16.45 19.54
N THR A 114 11.17 16.81 18.57
CA THR A 114 12.57 17.22 18.83
C THR A 114 12.82 18.72 18.75
N GLY A 115 11.95 19.48 18.09
CA GLY A 115 12.17 20.90 17.75
C GLY A 115 13.28 21.13 16.70
N ARG A 116 13.81 20.07 16.08
CA ARG A 116 14.95 20.15 15.15
C ARG A 116 14.46 20.10 13.70
N PRO A 117 14.81 21.08 12.85
CA PRO A 117 14.27 21.16 11.48
C PRO A 117 14.98 20.24 10.48
N ASN A 118 16.27 19.96 10.73
CA ASN A 118 17.15 19.28 9.77
C ASN A 118 16.95 17.77 9.79
N VAL A 119 17.00 17.16 8.61
CA VAL A 119 16.86 15.72 8.38
C VAL A 119 18.08 15.24 7.62
N ILE A 120 18.66 14.12 8.03
CA ILE A 120 19.75 13.46 7.32
C ILE A 120 19.15 12.39 6.42
N VAL A 121 19.56 12.38 5.15
CA VAL A 121 19.19 11.36 4.16
C VAL A 121 20.45 10.73 3.60
N PHE A 122 20.31 9.53 3.02
CA PHE A 122 21.41 8.80 2.44
C PHE A 122 21.43 8.92 0.92
N HIS A 123 22.62 8.90 0.34
CA HIS A 123 22.77 8.81 -1.11
C HIS A 123 22.11 7.50 -1.62
N GLY A 124 21.29 7.61 -2.67
CA GLY A 124 20.50 6.49 -3.20
C GLY A 124 19.16 6.22 -2.48
N GLY A 125 18.76 7.05 -1.52
CA GLY A 125 17.41 7.00 -0.94
C GLY A 125 16.32 7.37 -1.96
N PHE A 126 15.12 6.83 -1.75
CA PHE A 126 13.91 7.09 -2.53
C PHE A 126 12.78 7.56 -1.62
#